data_AF-F8IEW7-F1
#
_entry.id   AF-F8IEW7-F1
#
_cell.length_a   1.000
_cell.length_b   1.000
_cell.length_c   1.000
_cell.angle_alpha   90.00
_cell.angle_beta   90.00
_cell.angle_gamma   90.00
#
_symmetry.space_group_name_H-M   'P 1'
#
loop_
_entity.id
_entity.type
_entity.pdbx_description
1 polymer ?
#
loop_
_entity_poly.entity_id
_entity_poly.type
_entity_poly.pdbx_seq_one_letter_code
_entity_poly.pdbx_strand_id
1 'polypeptide(L)'
;MFLGAWLDVGISEDAWLSGVRPLLWGEGEIEIARVIKQEISATRVLIRHKEGHVHRHLADVEAIIDGADLPDVVRRKAKDAFFHLAVAEASIHGTTPDAIHFHEVGAIDAIVDIVGAMWAWHLAGEPDCYVSPIEVGAAARFARTAEFPCRLRPRWPC
;
A
#
# COMPACT_ATOMS: atom_id res chain seq x y z
N MET A 1 1.55 -8.06 1.93
CA MET A 1 2.33 -8.40 3.16
C MET A 1 1.85 -7.64 4.40
N PHE A 2 1.30 -6.43 4.27
CA PHE A 2 0.88 -5.63 5.43
C PHE A 2 -0.49 -6.03 6.01
N LEU A 3 -1.46 -6.36 5.16
CA LEU A 3 -2.81 -6.77 5.58
C LEU A 3 -2.81 -8.03 6.48
N GLY A 4 -2.01 -9.03 6.14
CA GLY A 4 -1.90 -10.25 6.94
C GLY A 4 -1.34 -10.02 8.35
N ALA A 5 -0.44 -9.04 8.50
CA ALA A 5 0.10 -8.68 9.81
C ALA A 5 -0.97 -8.08 10.72
N TRP A 6 -1.88 -7.28 10.18
CA TRP A 6 -3.02 -6.77 10.95
C TRP A 6 -3.95 -7.89 11.45
N LEU A 7 -4.26 -8.85 10.59
CA LEU A 7 -5.06 -10.02 10.97
C LEU A 7 -4.35 -10.84 12.06
N ASP A 8 -3.03 -10.98 11.97
CA ASP A 8 -2.22 -11.68 12.99
C ASP A 8 -2.15 -10.93 14.33
N VAL A 9 -2.30 -9.60 14.33
CA VAL A 9 -2.44 -8.79 15.57
C VAL A 9 -3.79 -9.02 16.26
N GLY A 10 -4.76 -9.66 15.59
CA GLY A 10 -6.02 -10.11 16.18
C GLY A 10 -7.22 -9.22 15.88
N ILE A 11 -7.17 -8.39 14.83
CA ILE A 11 -8.37 -7.71 14.34
C ILE A 11 -9.36 -8.76 13.78
N SER A 12 -10.66 -8.48 13.87
CA SER A 12 -11.69 -9.37 13.33
C SER A 12 -11.60 -9.44 11.80
N GLU A 13 -11.36 -10.66 11.28
CA GLU A 13 -11.37 -10.92 9.84
C GLU A 13 -12.70 -10.54 9.20
N ASP A 14 -13.83 -10.88 9.83
CA ASP A 14 -15.17 -10.55 9.33
C ASP A 14 -15.42 -9.04 9.27
N ALA A 15 -15.03 -8.32 10.33
CA ALA A 15 -15.14 -6.86 10.35
C ALA A 15 -14.27 -6.23 9.25
N TRP A 16 -13.05 -6.73 9.08
CA TRP A 16 -12.15 -6.27 8.03
C TRP A 16 -12.74 -6.52 6.63
N LEU A 17 -13.17 -7.76 6.36
CA LEU A 17 -13.78 -8.17 5.10
C LEU A 17 -15.03 -7.38 4.74
N SER A 18 -15.85 -7.00 5.73
CA SER A 18 -17.06 -6.21 5.50
C SER A 18 -16.77 -4.84 4.87
N GLY A 19 -15.64 -4.21 5.23
CA GLY A 19 -15.23 -2.92 4.69
C GLY A 19 -14.51 -3.01 3.35
N VAL A 20 -13.78 -4.09 3.08
CA VAL A 20 -12.94 -4.20 1.86
C VAL A 20 -13.58 -4.96 0.71
N ARG A 21 -14.50 -5.91 0.96
CA ARG A 21 -15.17 -6.66 -0.11
C ARG A 21 -15.95 -5.77 -1.09
N PRO A 22 -16.66 -4.72 -0.65
CA PRO A 22 -17.34 -3.81 -1.57
C PRO A 22 -16.41 -3.11 -2.55
N LEU A 23 -15.13 -2.92 -2.18
CA LEU A 23 -14.14 -2.28 -3.04
C LEU A 23 -13.80 -3.12 -4.28
N LEU A 24 -13.99 -4.44 -4.24
CA LEU A 24 -13.63 -5.32 -5.37
C LEU A 24 -14.58 -5.17 -6.57
N TRP A 25 -15.78 -4.62 -6.39
CA TRP A 25 -16.87 -4.56 -7.39
C TRP A 25 -17.13 -5.86 -8.17
N GLY A 26 -16.84 -7.02 -7.57
CA GLY A 26 -16.95 -8.32 -8.24
C GLY A 26 -15.88 -8.58 -9.32
N GLU A 27 -14.86 -7.73 -9.42
CA GLU A 27 -13.71 -7.89 -10.32
C GLU A 27 -12.59 -8.77 -9.72
N GLY A 28 -12.74 -9.18 -8.46
CA GLY A 28 -11.78 -10.03 -7.79
C GLY A 28 -12.32 -10.71 -6.53
N GLU A 29 -11.48 -11.58 -5.97
CA GLU A 29 -11.72 -12.36 -4.77
C GLU A 29 -10.58 -12.15 -3.78
N ILE A 30 -10.90 -12.14 -2.48
CA ILE A 30 -9.90 -12.09 -1.42
C ILE A 30 -9.74 -13.51 -0.85
N GLU A 31 -8.54 -14.05 -0.92
CA GLU A 31 -8.14 -15.29 -0.27
C GLU A 31 -7.31 -14.97 0.97
N ILE A 32 -7.76 -15.43 2.13
CA ILE A 32 -7.01 -15.34 3.40
C ILE A 32 -6.62 -16.75 3.79
N ALA A 33 -5.32 -16.97 4.04
CA ALA A 33 -4.81 -18.28 4.40
C ALA A 33 -3.61 -18.19 5.36
N ARG A 34 -3.52 -19.14 6.29
CA ARG A 34 -2.28 -19.38 7.03
C ARG A 34 -1.27 -20.02 6.09
N VAL A 35 -0.06 -19.46 6.06
CA VAL A 35 1.05 -19.95 5.24
C VAL A 35 2.31 -20.08 6.10
N ILE A 36 3.24 -20.92 5.64
CA ILE A 36 4.61 -20.96 6.16
C ILE A 36 5.51 -20.41 5.06
N LYS A 37 6.25 -19.33 5.35
CA LYS A 37 7.21 -18.72 4.42
C LYS A 37 8.56 -18.69 5.10
N GLN A 38 9.54 -19.41 4.53
CA GLN A 38 10.87 -19.55 5.10
C GLN A 38 10.82 -19.94 6.60
N GLU A 39 10.05 -20.97 6.92
CA GLU A 39 9.84 -21.50 8.29
C GLU A 39 9.05 -20.60 9.26
N ILE A 40 8.63 -19.42 8.82
CA ILE A 40 7.84 -18.48 9.63
C ILE A 40 6.35 -18.62 9.26
N SER A 41 5.51 -18.87 10.26
CA SER A 41 4.06 -18.91 10.08
C SER A 41 3.49 -17.49 10.02
N ALA A 42 2.69 -17.19 8.99
CA ALA A 42 2.09 -15.89 8.77
C ALA A 42 0.71 -16.00 8.12
N THR A 43 -0.11 -14.97 8.26
CA THR A 43 -1.33 -14.83 7.47
C THR A 43 -1.03 -14.18 6.12
N ARG A 44 -1.47 -14.82 5.05
CA ARG A 44 -1.42 -14.27 3.69
C ARG A 44 -2.82 -13.79 3.31
N VAL A 45 -2.90 -12.53 2.93
CA VAL A 45 -4.05 -11.96 2.21
C VAL A 45 -3.64 -11.84 0.76
N LEU A 46 -4.39 -12.46 -0.15
CA LEU A 46 -4.15 -12.46 -1.58
C LEU A 46 -5.41 -11.95 -2.30
N ILE A 47 -5.26 -10.88 -3.08
CA ILE A 47 -6.32 -10.37 -3.95
C ILE A 47 -6.13 -11.03 -5.31
N ARG A 48 -7.11 -11.84 -5.72
CA ARG A 48 -7.15 -12.45 -7.05
C ARG A 48 -8.05 -11.60 -7.93
N HIS A 49 -7.51 -11.03 -8.99
CA HIS A 49 -8.29 -10.34 -10.01
C HIS A 49 -7.78 -10.74 -11.39
N LYS A 50 -8.59 -10.52 -12.43
CA LYS A 50 -8.09 -10.69 -13.80
C LYS A 50 -7.06 -9.61 -14.08
N GLU A 51 -5.93 -10.00 -14.66
CA GLU A 51 -4.97 -9.03 -15.19
C GLU A 51 -5.61 -8.28 -16.36
N GLY A 52 -5.64 -6.95 -16.24
CA GLY A 52 -6.13 -6.04 -17.25
C GLY A 52 -5.61 -4.65 -16.91
N HIS A 53 -5.12 -3.93 -17.93
CA HIS A 53 -4.65 -2.55 -17.76
C HIS A 53 -5.85 -1.64 -17.51
N VAL A 54 -6.28 -1.55 -16.24
CA VAL A 54 -7.26 -0.55 -15.83
C VAL A 54 -6.50 0.72 -15.46
N HIS A 55 -6.50 1.67 -16.38
CA HIS A 55 -5.96 2.99 -16.12
C HIS A 55 -6.99 3.77 -15.29
N ARG A 56 -6.63 4.10 -14.05
CA ARG A 56 -7.41 4.98 -13.18
C ARG A 56 -6.63 6.26 -12.93
N HIS A 57 -7.32 7.40 -12.94
CA HIS A 57 -6.80 8.64 -12.42
C HIS A 57 -6.99 8.71 -10.90
N LEU A 58 -6.32 9.67 -10.26
CA LEU A 58 -6.52 9.95 -8.83
C LEU A 58 -8.00 10.18 -8.50
N ALA A 59 -8.71 10.97 -9.30
CA ALA A 59 -10.12 11.25 -9.11
C ALA A 59 -11.01 9.99 -9.13
N ASP A 60 -10.67 9.00 -9.98
CA ASP A 60 -11.42 7.74 -10.03
C ASP A 60 -11.23 6.96 -8.72
N VAL A 61 -10.01 6.93 -8.18
CA VAL A 61 -9.69 6.27 -6.91
C VAL A 61 -10.34 7.00 -5.72
N GLU A 62 -10.40 8.32 -5.74
CA GLU A 62 -11.09 9.09 -4.70
C GLU A 62 -12.59 8.83 -4.69
N ALA A 63 -13.22 8.78 -5.87
CA ALA A 63 -14.64 8.46 -5.99
C ALA A 63 -14.96 7.04 -5.49
N ILE A 64 -14.06 6.10 -5.76
CA ILE A 64 -14.08 4.74 -5.23
C ILE A 64 -14.07 4.73 -3.69
N ILE A 65 -13.15 5.49 -3.09
CA ILE A 65 -12.99 5.56 -1.64
C ILE A 65 -14.22 6.22 -1.02
N ASP A 66 -14.74 7.28 -1.64
CA ASP A 66 -15.92 8.01 -1.15
C ASP A 66 -17.22 7.21 -1.25
N GLY A 67 -17.29 6.24 -2.17
CA GLY A 67 -18.40 5.28 -2.25
C GLY A 67 -18.34 4.13 -1.23
N ALA A 68 -17.23 3.98 -0.51
CA ALA A 68 -17.07 2.90 0.47
C ALA A 68 -17.71 3.26 1.82
N ASP A 69 -18.42 2.30 2.42
CA ASP A 69 -18.98 2.43 3.77
C ASP A 69 -17.89 2.22 4.84
N LEU A 70 -16.98 3.19 4.92
CA LEU A 70 -15.84 3.23 5.83
C LEU A 70 -15.87 4.53 6.63
N PRO A 71 -15.36 4.59 7.87
CA PRO A 71 -15.30 5.83 8.64
C PRO A 71 -14.54 6.96 7.92
N ASP A 72 -14.93 8.21 8.16
CA ASP A 72 -14.34 9.40 7.51
C ASP A 72 -12.82 9.48 7.68
N VAL A 73 -12.31 9.07 8.84
CA VAL A 73 -10.86 9.04 9.12
C VAL A 73 -10.11 8.07 8.20
N VAL A 74 -10.73 6.92 7.89
CA VAL A 74 -10.18 5.89 7.01
C VAL A 74 -10.17 6.40 5.58
N ARG A 75 -11.30 6.96 5.12
CA ARG A 75 -11.42 7.54 3.76
C ARG A 75 -10.41 8.66 3.56
N ARG A 76 -10.27 9.57 4.53
CA ARG A 76 -9.28 10.66 4.47
C ARG A 76 -7.85 10.13 4.37
N LYS A 77 -7.44 9.24 5.27
CA LYS A 77 -6.07 8.68 5.25
C LYS A 77 -5.75 7.90 3.99
N ALA A 78 -6.73 7.17 3.44
CA ALA A 78 -6.56 6.45 2.18
C ALA A 78 -6.35 7.44 1.01
N LYS A 79 -7.15 8.51 0.94
CA LYS A 79 -6.98 9.57 -0.08
C LYS A 79 -5.63 10.29 0.06
N ASP A 80 -5.20 10.61 1.28
CA ASP A 80 -3.89 11.20 1.53
C ASP A 80 -2.75 10.29 1.02
N ALA A 81 -2.84 8.97 1.25
CA ALA A 81 -1.87 8.01 0.75
C ALA A 81 -1.83 7.98 -0.80
N PHE A 82 -2.99 7.95 -1.46
CA PHE A 82 -3.08 7.99 -2.92
C PHE A 82 -2.59 9.31 -3.50
N PHE A 83 -2.86 10.43 -2.85
CA PHE A 83 -2.34 11.73 -3.26
C PHE A 83 -0.81 11.75 -3.21
N HIS A 84 -0.19 11.20 -2.15
CA HIS A 84 1.26 11.10 -2.08
C HIS A 84 1.84 10.17 -3.16
N LEU A 85 1.17 9.07 -3.49
CA LEU A 85 1.53 8.22 -4.62
C LEU A 85 1.42 8.98 -5.95
N ALA A 86 0.34 9.73 -6.16
CA ALA A 86 0.14 10.54 -7.36
C ALA A 86 1.24 11.60 -7.53
N VAL A 87 1.64 12.27 -6.45
CA VAL A 87 2.77 13.22 -6.46
C VAL A 87 4.08 12.52 -6.85
N ALA A 88 4.35 11.35 -6.29
CA ALA A 88 5.54 10.58 -6.60
C ALA A 88 5.58 10.12 -8.07
N GLU A 89 4.49 9.55 -8.57
CA GLU A 89 4.37 9.14 -9.97
C GLU A 89 4.45 10.34 -10.92
N ALA A 90 3.77 11.45 -10.60
CA ALA A 90 3.81 12.67 -11.40
C ALA A 90 5.25 13.18 -11.56
N SER A 91 6.04 13.14 -10.48
CA SER A 91 7.46 13.54 -10.52
C SER A 91 8.30 12.63 -11.40
N ILE A 92 8.02 11.32 -11.45
CA ILE A 92 8.77 10.35 -12.27
C ILE A 92 8.39 10.47 -13.74
N HIS A 93 7.11 10.74 -14.02
CA HIS A 93 6.56 10.83 -15.37
C HIS A 93 6.56 12.24 -15.97
N GLY A 94 6.98 13.26 -15.21
CA GLY A 94 7.05 14.65 -15.67
C GLY A 94 5.67 15.26 -15.94
N THR A 95 4.66 14.88 -15.16
CA THR A 95 3.27 15.36 -15.29
C THR A 95 2.80 15.99 -13.96
N THR A 96 1.51 16.29 -13.85
CA THR A 96 0.87 16.77 -12.61
C THR A 96 0.09 15.64 -11.93
N PRO A 97 -0.11 15.66 -10.60
CA PRO A 97 -0.89 14.65 -9.89
C PRO A 97 -2.30 14.45 -10.44
N ASP A 98 -2.92 15.50 -10.97
CA ASP A 98 -4.26 15.43 -11.56
C ASP A 98 -4.27 14.74 -12.94
N ALA A 99 -3.13 14.74 -13.63
CA ALA A 99 -2.98 14.22 -14.99
C ALA A 99 -2.22 12.87 -15.04
N ILE A 100 -1.87 12.29 -13.89
CA ILE A 100 -1.28 10.94 -13.86
C ILE A 100 -2.32 9.88 -14.19
N HIS A 101 -1.88 8.86 -14.91
CA HIS A 101 -2.61 7.61 -15.07
C HIS A 101 -1.89 6.56 -14.25
N PHE A 102 -2.55 6.05 -13.21
CA PHE A 102 -1.97 4.97 -12.43
C PHE A 102 -1.93 3.70 -13.28
N HIS A 103 -0.72 3.18 -13.50
CA HIS A 103 -0.50 1.95 -14.27
C HIS A 103 -0.39 0.73 -13.35
N GLU A 104 0.28 0.91 -12.21
CA GLU A 104 0.53 -0.15 -11.24
C GLU A 104 -0.32 0.03 -9.98
N VAL A 105 -0.39 1.25 -9.44
CA VAL A 105 -1.14 1.53 -8.20
C VAL A 105 -2.63 1.82 -8.41
N GLY A 106 -3.10 1.83 -9.66
CA GLY A 106 -4.51 2.01 -10.03
C GLY A 106 -5.27 0.68 -10.06
N ALA A 107 -4.55 -0.43 -9.91
CA ALA A 107 -5.11 -1.76 -9.88
C ALA A 107 -5.87 -2.01 -8.56
N ILE A 108 -6.80 -2.97 -8.61
CA ILE A 108 -7.70 -3.23 -7.49
C ILE A 108 -6.97 -3.78 -6.26
N ASP A 109 -5.88 -4.53 -6.45
CA ASP A 109 -5.02 -5.01 -5.38
C ASP A 109 -4.38 -3.85 -4.60
N ALA A 110 -3.87 -2.83 -5.29
CA ALA A 110 -3.29 -1.64 -4.65
C ALA A 110 -4.34 -0.85 -3.85
N ILE A 111 -5.56 -0.72 -4.39
CA ILE A 111 -6.68 -0.09 -3.67
C ILE A 111 -7.02 -0.88 -2.40
N VAL A 112 -7.16 -2.20 -2.49
CA VAL A 112 -7.44 -3.04 -1.33
C VAL A 112 -6.29 -3.02 -0.33
N ASP A 113 -5.03 -3.00 -0.76
CA ASP A 113 -3.87 -2.91 0.12
C ASP A 113 -3.87 -1.61 0.92
N ILE A 114 -4.06 -0.46 0.27
CA ILE A 114 -4.01 0.85 0.93
C ILE A 114 -5.26 1.08 1.79
N VAL A 115 -6.45 0.91 1.22
CA VAL A 115 -7.70 1.15 1.94
C VAL A 115 -7.89 0.11 3.05
N GLY A 116 -7.58 -1.15 2.76
CA GLY A 116 -7.65 -2.24 3.73
C GLY A 116 -6.65 -2.06 4.86
N ALA A 117 -5.48 -1.48 4.62
CA ALA A 117 -4.52 -1.14 5.67
C ALA A 117 -5.04 -0.02 6.59
N MET A 118 -5.64 1.03 6.02
CA MET A 118 -6.23 2.12 6.81
C MET A 118 -7.45 1.64 7.62
N TRP A 119 -8.24 0.74 7.04
CA TRP A 119 -9.37 0.12 7.73
C TRP A 119 -8.90 -0.76 8.89
N ALA A 120 -7.88 -1.60 8.65
CA ALA A 120 -7.28 -2.43 9.68
C ALA A 120 -6.65 -1.62 10.82
N TRP A 121 -5.95 -0.53 10.49
CA TRP A 121 -5.39 0.42 11.45
C TRP A 121 -6.49 1.03 12.34
N HIS A 122 -7.62 1.42 11.75
CA HIS A 122 -8.76 1.94 12.51
C HIS A 122 -9.39 0.88 13.41
N LEU A 123 -9.61 -0.35 12.90
CA LEU A 123 -10.10 -1.47 13.70
C LEU A 123 -9.19 -1.82 14.88
N ALA A 124 -7.88 -1.60 14.75
CA ALA A 124 -6.91 -1.80 15.81
C ALA A 124 -6.86 -0.67 16.85
N GLY A 125 -7.75 0.33 16.75
CA GLY A 125 -7.81 1.45 17.68
C GLY A 125 -6.83 2.58 17.36
N GLU A 126 -6.48 2.75 16.08
CA GLU A 126 -5.70 3.88 15.58
C GLU A 126 -4.31 4.04 16.25
N PRO A 127 -3.50 2.97 16.35
CA PRO A 127 -2.22 3.04 17.04
C PRO A 127 -1.25 4.00 16.35
N ASP A 128 -0.33 4.57 17.14
CA ASP A 128 0.78 5.35 16.61
C ASP A 128 1.62 4.52 15.63
N CYS A 129 1.94 5.11 14.49
CA CYS A 129 2.72 4.46 13.44
C CYS A 129 4.12 5.07 13.39
N TYR A 130 5.14 4.23 13.58
CA TYR A 130 6.53 4.65 13.52
C TYR A 130 7.22 3.95 12.34
N VAL A 131 7.99 4.71 11.57
CA VAL A 131 8.79 4.19 10.45
C VAL A 131 10.24 4.62 10.63
N SER A 132 11.17 3.68 10.56
CA SER A 132 12.60 4.01 10.47
C SER A 132 12.93 4.55 9.08
N PRO A 133 14.09 5.19 8.87
CA PRO A 133 14.60 5.41 7.53
C PRO A 133 14.48 4.13 6.69
N ILE A 134 13.95 4.25 5.48
CA ILE A 134 13.84 3.12 4.56
C ILE A 134 15.25 2.88 4.00
N GLU A 135 15.81 1.73 4.33
CA GLU A 135 17.04 1.24 3.71
C GLU A 135 16.73 0.85 2.26
N VAL A 136 16.74 1.85 1.37
CA VAL A 136 16.73 1.63 -0.08
C VAL A 136 18.07 1.04 -0.45
N GLY A 137 18.20 -0.30 -0.36
CA GLY A 137 19.46 -1.00 -0.56
C GLY A 137 20.27 -0.39 -1.70
N ALA A 138 21.56 -0.13 -1.47
CA ALA A 138 22.39 0.60 -2.40
C ALA A 138 22.42 -0.11 -3.77
N ALA A 139 21.65 0.39 -4.73
CA ALA A 139 21.84 0.04 -6.12
C ALA A 139 23.14 0.71 -6.57
N ALA A 140 24.27 0.03 -6.39
CA ALA A 140 25.50 0.37 -7.07
C ALA A 140 25.24 0.19 -8.57
N ARG A 141 24.89 1.26 -9.28
CA ARG A 141 25.03 1.28 -10.73
C ARG A 141 26.53 1.21 -11.00
N PHE A 142 27.03 0.03 -11.35
CA PHE A 142 28.33 -0.11 -11.97
C PHE A 142 28.28 0.51 -13.37
N ALA A 143 28.36 1.83 -13.45
CA ALA A 143 28.88 2.47 -14.65
C ALA A 143 30.40 2.25 -14.61
N ARG A 144 30.96 1.56 -15.61
CA ARG A 144 32.41 1.46 -15.81
C ARG A 144 32.97 2.84 -16.11
N THR A 145 33.30 3.61 -15.08
CA THR A 145 34.57 4.34 -14.86
C THR A 145 34.43 5.27 -13.64
N ALA A 146 35.48 5.26 -12.80
CA ALA A 146 35.73 6.06 -11.59
C ALA A 146 34.95 5.69 -10.31
N GLU A 147 35.59 4.88 -9.47
CA GLU A 147 35.22 4.63 -8.08
C GLU A 147 35.41 5.89 -7.22
N PHE A 148 34.38 6.29 -6.48
CA PHE A 148 34.52 7.16 -5.30
C PHE A 148 34.24 6.33 -4.04
N PRO A 149 35.19 6.21 -3.09
CA PRO A 149 34.93 5.53 -1.84
C PRO A 149 34.05 6.41 -0.94
N CYS A 150 32.77 6.05 -0.80
CA CYS A 150 31.89 6.64 0.18
C CYS A 150 32.27 6.13 1.58
N ARG A 151 33.04 6.92 2.35
CA ARG A 151 33.26 6.68 3.78
C ARG A 151 32.02 7.14 4.54
N LEU A 152 31.08 6.23 4.78
CA LEU A 152 30.05 6.41 5.80
C LEU A 152 30.62 5.96 7.15
N ARG A 153 30.95 6.91 8.03
CA ARG A 153 30.98 6.67 9.48
C ARG A 153 29.72 7.31 10.07
N PRO A 154 28.78 6.55 10.66
CA PRO A 154 27.81 7.14 11.54
C PRO A 154 28.45 7.33 12.92
N ARG A 155 28.71 8.59 13.30
CA ARG A 155 28.83 8.98 14.72
C ARG A 155 27.43 9.36 15.18
N TRP A 156 26.78 8.51 15.96
CA TRP A 156 25.64 8.91 16.76
C TRP A 156 26.15 9.61 18.03
N PRO A 157 25.70 10.84 18.36
CA PRO A 157 25.76 11.34 19.72
C PRO A 157 24.65 10.69 20.56
N CYS A 158 24.96 10.54 21.85
CA CYS A 158 24.20 9.87 22.90
C CYS A 158 22.77 10.38 23.10
#